data_AF-X1M5D3-F1
#
_entry.id   AF-X1M5D3-F1
#
_cell.length_a   1.000
_cell.length_b   1.000
_cell.length_c   1.000
_cell.angle_alpha   90.00
_cell.angle_beta   90.00
_cell.angle_gamma   90.00
#
_symmetry.space_group_name_H-M   'P 1'
#
loop_
_entity.id
_entity.type
_entity.pdbx_description
1 polymer ?
#
loop_
_entity_poly.entity_id
_entity_poly.type
_entity_poly.pdbx_seq_one_letter_code
_entity_poly.pdbx_strand_id
1 'polypeptide(L)'
;MGIKDKDTTTRNYVKNSLLAFIEGGKYSRDKKPLSLKWIIGIIRKSGIKRENLTEIFSTLSTYPKNAEEKTRLYQVLNECRKLGFLG
;
A
#
# COMPACT_ATOMS: atom_id res chain seq x y z
N MET A 1 -24.91 1.28 -15.17
CA MET A 1 -23.51 1.72 -14.94
C MET A 1 -23.20 1.39 -13.48
N GLY A 2 -22.54 0.25 -13.23
CA GLY A 2 -22.40 -0.29 -11.88
C GLY A 2 -21.64 0.67 -10.98
N ILE A 3 -22.28 1.11 -9.89
CA ILE A 3 -21.63 1.88 -8.82
C ILE A 3 -20.50 0.99 -8.32
N LYS A 4 -19.26 1.22 -8.79
CA LYS A 4 -18.10 0.59 -8.20
C LYS A 4 -18.08 1.02 -6.75
N ASP A 5 -18.34 0.06 -5.88
CA ASP A 5 -18.36 0.23 -4.45
C ASP A 5 -17.14 1.06 -4.00
N LYS A 6 -17.40 2.12 -3.24
CA LYS A 6 -16.37 3.10 -2.84
C LYS A 6 -15.26 2.43 -2.02
N ASP A 7 -15.59 1.38 -1.26
CA ASP A 7 -14.60 0.57 -0.53
C ASP A 7 -13.73 -0.23 -1.51
N THR A 8 -14.33 -0.83 -2.54
CA THR A 8 -13.58 -1.56 -3.58
C THR A 8 -12.58 -0.65 -4.32
N THR A 9 -13.01 0.57 -4.65
CA THR A 9 -12.14 1.55 -5.34
C THR A 9 -10.97 1.97 -4.45
N THR A 10 -11.24 2.26 -3.18
CA THR A 10 -10.23 2.62 -2.18
C THR A 10 -9.23 1.48 -1.96
N ARG A 11 -9.72 0.25 -1.80
CA ARG A 11 -8.90 -0.94 -1.61
C ARG A 11 -7.96 -1.17 -2.79
N ASN A 12 -8.48 -1.10 -4.02
CA ASN A 12 -7.68 -1.28 -5.23
C ASN A 12 -6.64 -0.17 -5.39
N TYR A 13 -7.00 1.08 -5.08
CA TYR A 13 -6.07 2.21 -5.15
C TYR A 13 -4.88 2.04 -4.20
N VAL A 14 -5.14 1.68 -2.94
CA VAL A 14 -4.09 1.43 -1.94
C VAL A 14 -3.24 0.21 -2.33
N LYS A 15 -3.87 -0.89 -2.75
CA LYS A 15 -3.18 -2.11 -3.18
C LYS A 15 -2.21 -1.84 -4.34
N ASN A 16 -2.68 -1.15 -5.38
CA ASN A 16 -1.86 -0.86 -6.56
C ASN A 16 -0.72 0.11 -6.22
N SER A 17 -0.94 1.07 -5.32
CA SER A 17 0.10 1.98 -4.86
C SER A 17 1.18 1.26 -4.04
N LEU A 18 0.78 0.31 -3.20
CA LEU A 18 1.70 -0.56 -2.46
C LEU A 18 2.52 -1.43 -3.41
N LEU A 19 1.88 -2.07 -4.39
CA LEU A 19 2.56 -2.88 -5.41
C LEU A 19 3.63 -2.07 -6.15
N ALA A 20 3.28 -0.88 -6.65
CA ALA A 20 4.23 -0.02 -7.34
C ALA A 20 5.43 0.39 -6.46
N PHE A 21 5.20 0.62 -5.17
CA PHE A 21 6.28 0.88 -4.21
C PHE A 21 7.16 -0.36 -4.00
N ILE A 22 6.57 -1.54 -3.81
CA ILE A 22 7.28 -2.81 -3.58
C ILE A 22 8.17 -3.15 -4.78
N GLU A 23 7.65 -3.04 -6.00
CA GLU A 23 8.39 -3.28 -7.25
C GLU A 23 9.56 -2.32 -7.46
N GLY A 24 9.68 -1.26 -6.64
CA GLY A 24 10.77 -0.29 -6.75
C GLY A 24 10.54 0.71 -7.86
N GLY A 25 9.27 1.01 -8.17
CA GLY A 25 8.94 2.09 -9.08
C GLY A 25 9.64 3.37 -8.64
N LYS A 26 10.40 4.00 -9.53
CA LYS A 26 11.14 5.22 -9.18
C LYS A 26 10.21 6.41 -8.99
N TYR A 27 9.10 6.45 -9.73
CA TYR A 27 8.18 7.58 -9.76
C TYR A 27 6.73 7.16 -9.86
N SER A 28 5.84 7.92 -9.22
CA SER A 28 4.38 7.82 -9.41
C SER A 28 3.98 8.36 -10.79
N ARG A 29 2.69 8.20 -11.15
CA ARG A 29 2.10 8.83 -12.33
C ARG A 29 2.38 10.34 -12.42
N ASP A 30 2.52 11.01 -11.29
CA ASP A 30 2.80 12.45 -11.18
C ASP A 30 4.30 12.78 -11.09
N LYS A 31 5.17 11.84 -11.48
CA LYS A 31 6.64 11.95 -11.41
C LYS A 31 7.20 12.20 -10.00
N LYS A 32 6.43 11.88 -8.94
CA LYS A 32 6.90 12.01 -7.55
C LYS A 32 7.64 10.75 -7.13
N PRO A 33 8.76 10.86 -6.39
CA PRO A 33 9.48 9.68 -5.93
C PRO A 33 8.59 8.80 -5.05
N LEU A 34 8.53 7.50 -5.38
CA LEU A 34 7.83 6.51 -4.57
C LEU A 34 8.64 6.23 -3.31
N SER A 35 8.42 7.07 -2.29
CA SER A 35 9.06 6.95 -0.97
C SER A 35 8.12 6.30 0.04
N LEU A 36 8.68 5.80 1.14
CA LEU A 36 7.89 5.31 2.28
C LEU A 36 6.88 6.36 2.76
N LYS A 37 7.30 7.63 2.87
CA LYS A 37 6.42 8.74 3.25
C LYS A 37 5.26 8.93 2.27
N TRP A 38 5.48 8.71 0.98
CA TRP A 38 4.44 8.82 -0.04
C TRP A 38 3.37 7.74 0.14
N ILE A 39 3.77 6.47 0.26
CA ILE A 39 2.80 5.37 0.37
C ILE A 39 2.02 5.42 1.69
N ILE A 40 2.68 5.82 2.79
CA ILE A 40 2.02 6.08 4.07
C ILE A 40 1.03 7.25 3.96
N GLY A 41 1.37 8.29 3.21
CA GLY A 41 0.45 9.39 2.89
C GLY A 41 -0.79 8.93 2.12
N ILE A 42 -0.64 7.99 1.19
CA ILE A 42 -1.77 7.37 0.46
C ILE A 42 -2.67 6.60 1.43
N ILE A 43 -2.11 5.71 2.24
CA ILE A 43 -2.87 4.89 3.21
C ILE A 43 -3.66 5.79 4.17
N ARG A 44 -3.03 6.86 4.68
CA ARG A 44 -3.69 7.81 5.57
C ARG A 44 -4.82 8.58 4.86
N LYS A 45 -4.58 9.10 3.66
CA LYS A 45 -5.55 9.95 2.94
C LYS A 45 -6.68 9.15 2.29
N SER A 46 -6.46 7.88 1.99
CA SER A 46 -7.48 7.04 1.37
C SER A 46 -8.63 6.69 2.31
N GLY A 47 -8.43 6.84 3.63
CA GLY A 47 -9.44 6.46 4.63
C GLY A 47 -9.73 4.96 4.62
N ILE A 48 -8.75 4.13 4.22
CA ILE A 48 -8.94 2.68 4.14
C ILE A 48 -9.16 2.10 5.55
N LYS A 49 -10.17 1.23 5.68
CA LYS A 49 -10.44 0.51 6.93
C LYS A 49 -9.29 -0.43 7.27
N ARG A 50 -9.01 -0.61 8.56
CA ARG A 50 -7.95 -1.50 9.07
C ARG A 50 -8.07 -2.92 8.52
N GLU A 51 -9.27 -3.50 8.52
CA GLU A 51 -9.52 -4.85 8.01
C GLU A 51 -9.09 -5.01 6.55
N ASN A 52 -9.48 -4.05 5.69
CA ASN A 52 -9.09 -4.03 4.28
C ASN A 52 -7.59 -3.83 4.11
N LEU A 53 -6.96 -3.00 4.94
CA LEU A 53 -5.52 -2.81 4.91
C LEU A 53 -4.78 -4.10 5.30
N THR A 54 -5.25 -4.79 6.34
CA THR A 54 -4.73 -6.11 6.75
C THR A 54 -4.89 -7.15 5.65
N GLU A 55 -6.05 -7.21 4.99
CA GLU A 55 -6.30 -8.10 3.85
C GLU A 55 -5.31 -7.82 2.70
N ILE A 56 -5.05 -6.55 2.38
CA ILE A 56 -4.06 -6.16 1.37
C ILE A 56 -2.67 -6.65 1.76
N PHE A 57 -2.21 -6.39 2.98
CA PHE A 57 -0.88 -6.85 3.42
C PHE A 57 -0.77 -8.37 3.43
N SER A 58 -1.83 -9.09 3.83
CA SER A 58 -1.88 -10.55 3.74
C SER A 58 -1.74 -11.03 2.29
N THR A 59 -2.50 -10.42 1.37
CA THR A 59 -2.44 -10.73 -0.07
C THR A 59 -1.05 -10.44 -0.66
N LEU A 60 -0.42 -9.34 -0.25
CA LEU A 60 0.89 -8.93 -0.75
C LEU A 60 2.05 -9.66 -0.06
N SER A 61 1.81 -10.44 0.99
CA SER A 61 2.88 -11.17 1.70
C SER A 61 3.60 -12.19 0.81
N THR A 62 2.90 -12.74 -0.19
CA THR A 62 3.44 -13.70 -1.16
C THR A 62 3.94 -13.04 -2.45
N TYR A 63 3.79 -11.72 -2.57
CA TYR A 63 4.16 -10.98 -3.79
C TYR A 63 5.67 -10.80 -3.98
N PRO A 64 6.45 -10.39 -2.96
CA PRO A 64 7.89 -10.16 -3.11
C PRO A 64 8.67 -11.39 -3.60
N LYS A 65 9.35 -11.24 -4.73
CA LYS A 65 10.17 -12.27 -5.38
C LYS A 65 11.63 -12.21 -4.97
N ASN A 66 12.09 -11.05 -4.48
CA ASN A 66 13.48 -10.83 -4.07
C ASN A 66 13.56 -10.17 -2.68
N ALA A 67 14.78 -10.12 -2.12
CA ALA A 67 15.03 -9.56 -0.81
C ALA A 67 14.66 -8.07 -0.72
N GLU A 68 14.88 -7.30 -1.79
CA GLU A 68 14.62 -5.86 -1.80
C GLU A 68 13.11 -5.54 -1.73
N GLU A 69 12.30 -6.24 -2.53
CA GLU A 69 10.84 -6.19 -2.48
C GLU A 69 10.32 -6.58 -1.10
N LYS A 70 10.90 -7.62 -0.47
CA LYS A 70 10.54 -8.02 0.90
C LYS A 70 10.86 -6.90 1.88
N THR A 71 12.04 -6.30 1.81
CA THR A 71 12.44 -5.18 2.66
C THR A 71 11.48 -4.00 2.51
N ARG A 72 11.12 -3.62 1.29
CA ARG A 72 10.16 -2.53 1.04
C ARG A 72 8.78 -2.85 1.63
N LEU A 73 8.27 -4.07 1.43
CA LEU A 73 7.00 -4.49 2.04
C LEU A 73 7.04 -4.39 3.56
N TYR A 74 8.09 -4.91 4.20
CA TYR A 74 8.25 -4.85 5.66
C TYR A 74 8.42 -3.44 6.19
N GLN A 75 9.08 -2.54 5.45
CA GLN A 75 9.18 -1.12 5.83
C GLN A 75 7.80 -0.47 5.92
N VAL A 76 6.93 -0.70 4.93
CA VAL A 76 5.56 -0.14 5.00
C VAL A 76 4.75 -0.80 6.10
N LEU A 77 4.85 -2.12 6.26
CA LEU A 77 4.14 -2.85 7.31
C LEU A 77 4.52 -2.33 8.71
N ASN A 78 5.82 -2.18 8.98
CA ASN A 78 6.32 -1.70 10.26
C ASN A 78 5.90 -0.24 10.53
N GLU A 79 5.96 0.63 9.53
CA GLU A 79 5.54 2.02 9.68
C GLU A 79 4.02 2.12 9.90
N CYS A 80 3.21 1.32 9.21
CA CYS A 80 1.78 1.21 9.47
C CYS A 80 1.46 0.75 10.89
N ARG A 81 2.24 -0.19 11.44
CA ARG A 81 2.09 -0.64 12.84
C ARG A 81 2.45 0.48 13.82
N LYS A 82 3.59 1.12 13.61
CA LYS A 82 4.06 2.25 14.43
C LYS A 82 3.05 3.41 14.49
N LEU A 83 2.37 3.68 13.36
CA LEU A 83 1.36 4.73 13.25
C LEU A 83 -0.04 4.29 13.72
N GLY A 84 -0.21 3.04 14.16
CA GLY A 84 -1.50 2.53 14.65
C GLY A 84 -2.52 2.20 13.55
N PHE A 85 -2.12 2.16 12.28
CA PHE A 85 -2.99 1.69 11.19
C PHE A 85 -3.21 0.18 11.25
N LEU A 86 -2.22 -0.55 11.77
CA LEU A 86 -2.25 -1.98 12.02
C LEU A 86 -1.89 -2.20 13.48
N GLY A 87 -2.86 -2.53 14.31
CA GLY A 87 -2.60 -2.97 15.70
C GLY A 87 -2.20 -4.43 15.78
#